data_AF-A0A3B0M1F7-F1
#
_entry.id   AF-A0A3B0M1F7-F1
#
_cell.length_a   1.000
_cell.length_b   1.000
_cell.length_c   1.000
_cell.angle_alpha   90.00
_cell.angle_beta   90.00
_cell.angle_gamma   90.00
#
_symmetry.space_group_name_H-M   'P 1'
#
loop_
_entity.id
_entity.type
_entity.pdbx_description
1 polymer ?
#
loop_
_entity_poly.entity_id
_entity_poly.type
_entity_poly.pdbx_seq_one_letter_code
_entity_poly.pdbx_strand_id
1 'polypeptide(L)'
;MYPNYQLFCKQTSFLNPIRYRIILDLIWESLIIKDSKIDFDNQLEKLEEVIPVANDFDIYGVHPAIDAGIALSEIIHSYLSGETLESAIEVSKISIRTIAMFEMTQTGKEMSDEELKELFTIEEEWDIQWEIYRLLASCEERDVALIKGLKSDLREVGISNIGIKVT
;
A
#
# COMPACT_ATOMS: atom_id res chain seq x y z
N MET A 1 -3.72 -0.10 1.64
CA MET A 1 -3.63 1.23 0.98
C MET A 1 -4.51 1.41 -0.28
N TYR A 2 -4.77 0.41 -1.15
CA TYR A 2 -5.57 0.60 -2.39
C TYR A 2 -6.91 1.36 -2.24
N PRO A 3 -7.73 1.16 -1.19
CA PRO A 3 -8.98 1.91 -1.04
C PRO A 3 -8.80 3.43 -0.97
N ASN A 4 -7.65 3.93 -0.48
CA ASN A 4 -7.30 5.35 -0.48
C ASN A 4 -7.26 5.90 -1.92
N TYR A 5 -6.49 5.22 -2.78
CA TYR A 5 -6.36 5.55 -4.20
C TYR A 5 -7.70 5.46 -4.94
N GLN A 6 -8.47 4.41 -4.65
CA GLN A 6 -9.77 4.20 -5.28
C GLN A 6 -10.77 5.30 -4.91
N LEU A 7 -10.83 5.70 -3.63
CA LEU A 7 -11.70 6.78 -3.18
C LEU A 7 -11.31 8.11 -3.83
N PHE A 8 -10.01 8.43 -3.86
CA PHE A 8 -9.50 9.62 -4.51
C PHE A 8 -9.95 9.68 -5.98
N CYS A 9 -9.71 8.62 -6.75
CA CYS A 9 -10.13 8.55 -8.15
C CYS A 9 -11.65 8.75 -8.33
N LYS A 10 -12.46 8.14 -7.46
CA LYS A 10 -13.93 8.29 -7.50
C LYS A 10 -14.37 9.73 -7.21
N GLN A 11 -13.71 10.42 -6.29
CA GLN A 11 -14.07 11.78 -5.89
C GLN A 11 -13.63 12.84 -6.90
N THR A 12 -12.47 12.67 -7.52
CA THR A 12 -11.86 13.68 -8.41
C THR A 12 -12.07 13.40 -9.88
N SER A 13 -12.54 12.20 -10.24
CA SER A 13 -12.55 11.72 -11.63
C SER A 13 -11.16 11.74 -12.29
N PHE A 14 -10.08 11.67 -11.51
CA PHE A 14 -8.70 11.73 -12.00
C PHE A 14 -8.43 10.69 -13.08
N LEU A 15 -8.55 9.41 -12.74
CA LEU A 15 -8.39 8.28 -13.66
C LEU A 15 -9.26 7.10 -13.22
N ASN A 16 -9.33 6.07 -14.06
CA ASN A 16 -10.00 4.82 -13.69
C ASN A 16 -9.13 4.02 -12.71
N PRO A 17 -9.59 3.76 -11.46
CA PRO A 17 -8.80 3.08 -10.44
C PRO A 17 -8.49 1.61 -10.75
N ILE A 18 -9.09 1.04 -11.80
CA ILE A 18 -8.75 -0.29 -12.32
C ILE A 18 -7.31 -0.33 -12.82
N ARG A 19 -6.75 0.77 -13.35
CA ARG A 19 -5.37 0.79 -13.86
C ARG A 19 -4.35 0.42 -12.77
N TYR A 20 -4.45 1.04 -11.60
CA TYR A 20 -3.66 0.68 -10.42
C TYR A 20 -3.95 -0.77 -9.97
N ARG A 21 -5.22 -1.18 -9.94
CA ARG A 21 -5.62 -2.52 -9.48
C ARG A 21 -5.01 -3.64 -10.31
N ILE A 22 -4.90 -3.45 -11.62
CA ILE A 22 -4.27 -4.42 -12.54
C ILE A 22 -2.81 -4.62 -12.16
N ILE A 23 -2.06 -3.55 -11.95
CA ILE A 23 -0.63 -3.62 -11.56
C ILE A 23 -0.50 -4.34 -10.21
N LEU A 24 -1.33 -3.97 -9.22
CA LEU A 24 -1.34 -4.64 -7.92
C LEU A 24 -1.72 -6.13 -8.05
N ASP A 25 -2.60 -6.50 -8.97
CA ASP A 25 -2.92 -7.91 -9.23
C ASP A 25 -1.77 -8.69 -9.86
N LEU A 26 -0.97 -8.07 -10.73
CA LEU A 26 0.24 -8.67 -11.28
C LEU A 26 1.27 -8.97 -10.18
N ILE A 27 1.44 -8.09 -9.19
CA ILE A 27 2.29 -8.36 -8.01
C ILE A 27 1.79 -9.58 -7.23
N TRP A 28 0.47 -9.72 -7.04
CA TRP A 28 -0.05 -10.91 -6.38
C TRP A 28 0.14 -12.18 -7.23
N GLU A 29 0.04 -12.05 -8.55
CA GLU A 29 0.25 -13.16 -9.48
C GLU A 29 1.70 -13.65 -9.46
N SER A 30 2.69 -12.74 -9.43
CA SER A 30 4.12 -13.09 -9.36
C SER A 30 4.49 -13.88 -8.11
N LEU A 31 3.80 -13.63 -6.99
CA LEU A 31 4.00 -14.38 -5.74
C LEU A 31 3.45 -15.82 -5.83
N ILE A 32 2.46 -16.06 -6.68
CA ILE A 32 1.77 -17.36 -6.80
C ILE A 32 2.39 -18.21 -7.93
N ILE A 33 2.60 -17.62 -9.10
CA ILE A 33 3.05 -18.31 -10.31
C ILE A 33 4.58 -18.34 -10.33
N LYS A 34 5.17 -19.56 -10.36
CA LYS A 34 6.61 -19.69 -10.61
C LYS A 34 6.91 -19.25 -12.04
N ASP A 35 8.04 -18.55 -12.23
CA ASP A 35 8.53 -18.09 -13.53
C ASP A 35 7.60 -17.10 -14.27
N SER A 36 6.83 -16.29 -13.53
CA SER A 36 6.02 -15.22 -14.13
C SER A 36 6.92 -14.25 -14.91
N LYS A 37 6.69 -14.13 -16.23
CA LYS A 37 7.41 -13.20 -17.11
C LYS A 37 6.72 -11.84 -17.14
N ILE A 38 6.75 -11.13 -16.02
CA ILE A 38 6.20 -9.78 -15.93
C ILE A 38 7.29 -8.79 -16.33
N ASP A 39 6.94 -7.89 -17.25
CA ASP A 39 7.75 -6.75 -17.62
C ASP A 39 7.53 -5.63 -16.59
N PHE A 40 8.37 -5.63 -15.55
CA PHE A 40 8.28 -4.71 -14.41
C PHE A 40 8.67 -3.29 -14.78
N ASP A 41 9.59 -3.09 -15.74
CA ASP A 41 9.94 -1.76 -16.25
C ASP A 41 8.70 -1.09 -16.88
N ASN A 42 8.00 -1.80 -17.77
CA ASN A 42 6.76 -1.32 -18.36
C ASN A 42 5.61 -1.17 -17.34
N GLN A 43 5.57 -1.98 -16.28
CA GLN A 43 4.57 -1.78 -15.21
C GLN A 43 4.88 -0.53 -14.39
N LEU A 44 6.15 -0.21 -14.17
CA LEU A 44 6.56 1.00 -13.46
C LEU A 44 6.18 2.26 -14.25
N GLU A 45 6.49 2.32 -15.55
CA GLU A 45 6.10 3.44 -16.42
C GLU A 45 4.58 3.69 -16.37
N LYS A 46 3.78 2.61 -16.46
CA LYS A 46 2.31 2.70 -16.33
C LYS A 46 1.85 3.12 -14.95
N LEU A 47 2.59 2.75 -13.90
CA LEU A 47 2.27 3.13 -12.54
C LEU A 47 2.49 4.63 -12.34
N GLU A 48 3.59 5.18 -12.86
CA GLU A 48 3.90 6.61 -12.77
C GLU A 48 2.77 7.47 -13.37
N GLU A 49 2.18 7.05 -14.49
CA GLU A 49 1.04 7.74 -15.11
C GLU A 49 -0.22 7.77 -14.23
N VAL A 50 -0.34 6.85 -13.26
CA VAL A 50 -1.51 6.76 -12.39
C VAL A 50 -1.30 7.41 -11.02
N ILE A 51 -0.09 7.91 -10.72
CA ILE A 51 0.19 8.65 -9.48
C ILE A 51 -0.19 10.12 -9.68
N PRO A 52 -1.09 10.69 -8.87
CA PRO A 52 -1.48 12.09 -9.01
C PRO A 52 -0.39 13.04 -8.50
N VAL A 53 -0.41 14.28 -8.99
CA VAL A 53 0.46 15.36 -8.49
C VAL A 53 -0.30 16.15 -7.42
N ALA A 54 0.28 16.29 -6.22
CA ALA A 54 -0.40 16.89 -5.08
C ALA A 54 -0.96 18.31 -5.37
N ASN A 55 -0.18 19.14 -6.06
CA ASN A 55 -0.54 20.54 -6.37
C ASN A 55 -1.72 20.69 -7.34
N ASP A 56 -2.14 19.61 -8.00
CA ASP A 56 -3.27 19.64 -8.94
C ASP A 56 -4.63 19.43 -8.24
N PHE A 57 -4.63 19.19 -6.93
CA PHE A 57 -5.83 18.86 -6.15
C PHE A 57 -5.89 19.58 -4.80
N ASP A 58 -7.04 20.21 -4.52
CA ASP A 58 -7.28 20.89 -3.23
C ASP A 58 -7.80 19.96 -2.13
N ILE A 59 -7.92 18.66 -2.40
CA ILE A 59 -8.44 17.67 -1.43
C ILE A 59 -7.30 16.90 -0.78
N TYR A 60 -7.40 16.67 0.54
CA TYR A 60 -6.40 15.90 1.28
C TYR A 60 -6.21 14.48 0.72
N GLY A 61 -7.29 13.87 0.19
CA GLY A 61 -7.28 12.51 -0.36
C GLY A 61 -6.22 12.25 -1.44
N VAL A 62 -5.63 13.30 -2.03
CA VAL A 62 -4.48 13.16 -2.94
C VAL A 62 -3.26 12.57 -2.24
N HIS A 63 -2.97 12.91 -0.97
CA HIS A 63 -1.76 12.45 -0.29
C HIS A 63 -1.79 10.93 -0.01
N PRO A 64 -2.85 10.35 0.57
CA PRO A 64 -2.94 8.89 0.73
C PRO A 64 -3.01 8.13 -0.61
N ALA A 65 -3.46 8.78 -1.69
CA ALA A 65 -3.43 8.20 -3.03
C ALA A 65 -2.01 8.16 -3.61
N ILE A 66 -1.22 9.23 -3.39
CA ILE A 66 0.21 9.28 -3.73
C ILE A 66 0.99 8.23 -2.95
N ASP A 67 0.81 8.15 -1.63
CA ASP A 67 1.49 7.17 -0.80
C ASP A 67 1.18 5.72 -1.25
N ALA A 68 -0.07 5.42 -1.62
CA ALA A 68 -0.43 4.13 -2.19
C ALA A 68 0.27 3.85 -3.53
N GLY A 69 0.48 4.88 -4.35
CA GLY A 69 1.28 4.85 -5.58
C GLY A 69 2.73 4.52 -5.32
N ILE A 70 3.38 5.32 -4.47
CA ILE A 70 4.79 5.18 -4.10
C ILE A 70 5.07 3.80 -3.49
N ALA A 71 4.20 3.32 -2.59
CA ALA A 71 4.36 2.00 -1.99
C ALA A 71 4.31 0.88 -3.04
N LEU A 72 3.48 1.00 -4.08
CA LEU A 72 3.45 0.02 -5.15
C LEU A 72 4.68 0.14 -6.07
N SER A 73 5.18 1.36 -6.30
CA SER A 73 6.42 1.59 -7.05
C SER A 73 7.61 0.96 -6.33
N GLU A 74 7.68 1.09 -5.01
CA GLU A 74 8.73 0.47 -4.18
C GLU A 74 8.73 -1.05 -4.30
N ILE A 75 7.53 -1.66 -4.31
CA ILE A 75 7.41 -3.11 -4.56
C ILE A 75 7.93 -3.45 -5.96
N ILE A 76 7.59 -2.69 -7.00
CA ILE A 76 8.08 -2.95 -8.37
C ILE A 76 9.60 -2.79 -8.44
N HIS A 77 10.16 -1.75 -7.81
CA HIS A 77 11.61 -1.56 -7.73
C HIS A 77 12.32 -2.75 -7.09
N SER A 78 11.75 -3.36 -6.05
CA SER A 78 12.33 -4.57 -5.44
C SER A 78 12.49 -5.74 -6.42
N TYR A 79 11.59 -5.88 -7.40
CA TYR A 79 11.71 -6.90 -8.44
C TYR A 79 12.80 -6.55 -9.46
N LEU A 80 13.03 -5.26 -9.70
CA LEU A 80 14.03 -4.78 -10.65
C LEU A 80 15.45 -4.83 -10.05
N SER A 81 15.60 -4.46 -8.77
CA SER A 81 16.89 -4.40 -8.07
C SER A 81 17.27 -5.72 -7.39
N GLY A 82 16.28 -6.52 -7.00
CA GLY A 82 16.46 -7.69 -6.12
C GLY A 82 16.52 -7.35 -4.62
N GLU A 83 16.41 -6.07 -4.25
CA GLU A 83 16.52 -5.57 -2.87
C GLU A 83 15.17 -5.68 -2.13
N THR A 84 14.75 -6.91 -1.84
CA THR A 84 13.40 -7.17 -1.30
C THR A 84 13.19 -6.72 0.15
N LEU A 85 14.22 -6.78 1.00
CA LEU A 85 14.10 -6.43 2.42
C LEU A 85 13.97 -4.92 2.61
N GLU A 86 14.84 -4.15 1.95
CA GLU A 86 14.87 -2.70 1.99
C GLU A 86 13.52 -2.12 1.54
N SER A 87 13.01 -2.61 0.41
CA SER A 87 11.71 -2.19 -0.11
C SER A 87 10.55 -2.57 0.82
N ALA A 88 10.58 -3.76 1.44
CA ALA A 88 9.55 -4.15 2.42
C ALA A 88 9.53 -3.22 3.64
N ILE A 89 10.71 -2.83 4.14
CA ILE A 89 10.84 -1.87 5.24
C ILE A 89 10.28 -0.51 4.83
N GLU A 90 10.59 -0.06 3.62
CA GLU A 90 10.12 1.25 3.14
C GLU A 90 8.59 1.28 2.94
N VAL A 91 7.99 0.22 2.39
CA VAL A 91 6.52 0.09 2.30
C VAL A 91 5.86 0.12 3.69
N SER A 92 6.45 -0.57 4.67
CA SER A 92 6.01 -0.53 6.07
C SER A 92 6.00 0.90 6.62
N LYS A 93 7.09 1.66 6.40
CA LYS A 93 7.21 3.06 6.83
C LYS A 93 6.22 3.98 6.12
N ILE A 94 6.02 3.80 4.80
CA ILE A 94 5.04 4.57 4.03
C ILE A 94 3.65 4.38 4.65
N SER A 95 3.26 3.15 4.96
CA SER A 95 1.95 2.88 5.55
C SER A 95 1.75 3.60 6.89
N ILE A 96 2.74 3.56 7.78
CA ILE A 96 2.72 4.26 9.08
C ILE A 96 2.71 5.78 8.90
N ARG A 97 3.52 6.30 7.97
CA ARG A 97 3.56 7.74 7.66
C ARG A 97 2.22 8.24 7.14
N THR A 98 1.52 7.47 6.32
CA THR A 98 0.18 7.83 5.83
C THR A 98 -0.80 7.98 6.99
N ILE A 99 -0.77 7.09 7.98
CA ILE A 99 -1.62 7.18 9.18
C ILE A 99 -1.24 8.40 10.01
N ALA A 100 0.05 8.57 10.31
CA ALA A 100 0.53 9.70 11.12
C ALA A 100 0.11 11.05 10.50
N MET A 101 0.32 11.20 9.19
CA MET A 101 -0.06 12.43 8.48
C MET A 101 -1.59 12.63 8.45
N PHE A 102 -2.36 11.55 8.35
CA PHE A 102 -3.83 11.63 8.41
C PHE A 102 -4.31 12.09 9.78
N GLU A 103 -3.77 11.54 10.86
CA GLU A 103 -4.12 11.91 12.23
C GLU A 103 -3.74 13.36 12.57
N MET A 104 -2.54 13.79 12.19
CA MET A 104 -2.12 15.20 12.34
C MET A 104 -3.03 16.15 11.57
N THR A 105 -3.43 15.77 10.36
CA THR A 105 -4.33 16.57 9.53
C THR A 105 -5.73 16.65 10.13
N GLN A 106 -6.28 15.52 10.56
CA GLN A 106 -7.62 15.43 11.15
C GLN A 106 -7.73 16.22 12.46
N THR A 107 -6.67 16.20 13.27
CA THR A 107 -6.61 16.92 14.55
C THR A 107 -6.16 18.37 14.40
N GLY A 108 -5.59 18.75 13.26
CA GLY A 108 -4.99 20.06 13.03
C GLY A 108 -3.79 20.33 13.94
N LYS A 109 -3.09 19.28 14.37
CA LYS A 109 -2.00 19.33 15.35
C LYS A 109 -0.81 18.51 14.84
N GLU A 110 0.36 19.13 14.85
CA GLU A 110 1.65 18.44 14.72
C GLU A 110 1.89 17.55 15.95
N MET A 111 2.30 16.30 15.73
CA MET A 111 2.59 15.34 16.81
C MET A 111 4.05 14.90 16.76
N SER A 112 4.68 14.69 17.92
CA SER A 112 6.02 14.09 17.97
C SER A 112 5.96 12.57 17.73
N ASP A 113 7.12 11.94 17.47
CA ASP A 113 7.22 10.49 17.32
C ASP A 113 6.71 9.74 18.57
N GLU A 114 6.91 10.29 19.76
CA GLU A 114 6.39 9.74 21.01
C GLU A 114 4.86 9.83 21.06
N GLU A 115 4.27 10.96 20.66
CA GLU A 115 2.81 11.11 20.62
C GLU A 115 2.17 10.19 19.59
N LEU A 116 2.80 10.02 18.42
CA LEU A 116 2.33 9.11 17.37
C LEU A 116 2.36 7.64 17.80
N LYS A 117 3.38 7.23 18.56
CA LYS A 117 3.50 5.84 19.07
C LYS A 117 2.37 5.45 20.01
N GLU A 118 1.74 6.42 20.67
CA GLU A 118 0.63 6.21 21.59
C GLU A 118 -0.74 6.23 20.87
N LEU A 119 -0.77 6.49 19.56
CA LEU A 119 -2.02 6.46 18.79
C LEU A 119 -2.46 5.03 18.54
N PHE A 120 -3.72 4.75 18.87
CA PHE A 120 -4.35 3.46 18.62
C PHE A 120 -4.29 3.04 17.14
N THR A 121 -4.46 3.97 16.20
CA THR A 121 -4.39 3.67 14.76
C THR A 121 -2.99 3.27 14.29
N ILE A 122 -1.94 3.77 14.95
CA ILE A 122 -0.55 3.40 14.69
C ILE A 122 -0.24 2.02 15.31
N GLU A 123 -0.72 1.76 16.53
CA GLU A 123 -0.64 0.46 17.18
C GLU A 123 -1.33 -0.64 16.36
N GLU A 124 -2.56 -0.40 15.90
CA GLU A 124 -3.31 -1.33 15.05
C GLU A 124 -2.57 -1.67 13.75
N GLU A 125 -1.98 -0.66 13.09
CA GLU A 125 -1.22 -0.90 11.86
C GLU A 125 0.05 -1.71 12.12
N TRP A 126 0.76 -1.45 13.23
CA TRP A 126 1.91 -2.27 13.62
C TRP A 126 1.51 -3.70 13.94
N ASP A 127 0.40 -3.90 14.64
CA ASP A 127 -0.10 -5.24 14.96
C ASP A 127 -0.42 -6.05 13.70
N ILE A 128 -1.09 -5.42 12.72
CA ILE A 128 -1.38 -6.04 11.42
C ILE A 128 -0.08 -6.38 10.68
N GLN A 129 0.85 -5.43 10.57
CA GLN A 129 2.13 -5.68 9.90
C GLN A 129 2.94 -6.78 10.58
N TRP A 130 2.93 -6.81 11.91
CA TRP A 130 3.63 -7.81 12.72
C TRP A 130 2.98 -9.19 12.61
N GLU A 131 1.65 -9.28 12.56
CA GLU A 131 0.93 -10.52 12.29
C GLU A 131 1.30 -11.11 10.93
N ILE A 132 1.24 -10.30 9.87
CA ILE A 132 1.63 -10.72 8.52
C ILE A 132 3.09 -11.19 8.51
N TYR A 133 4.00 -10.41 9.09
CA TYR A 133 5.42 -10.76 9.17
C TYR A 133 5.63 -12.09 9.89
N ARG A 134 5.01 -12.30 11.07
CA ARG A 134 5.17 -13.54 11.84
C ARG A 134 4.70 -14.77 11.07
N LEU A 135 3.56 -14.67 10.40
CA LEU A 135 3.04 -15.76 9.57
C LEU A 135 4.04 -16.13 8.46
N LEU A 136 4.56 -15.12 7.75
CA LEU A 136 5.54 -15.34 6.69
C LEU A 136 6.89 -15.86 7.22
N ALA A 137 7.38 -15.32 8.34
CA ALA A 137 8.65 -15.71 8.95
C ALA A 137 8.62 -17.14 9.53
N SER A 138 7.44 -17.69 9.81
CA SER A 138 7.27 -19.07 10.26
C SER A 138 7.36 -20.11 9.14
N CYS A 139 7.35 -19.67 7.88
CA CYS A 139 7.41 -20.55 6.72
C CYS A 139 8.87 -20.88 6.36
N GLU A 140 9.19 -22.16 6.19
CA GLU A 140 10.52 -22.60 5.70
C GLU A 140 10.73 -22.30 4.22
N GLU A 141 9.64 -22.31 3.44
CA GLU A 141 9.63 -22.02 2.01
C GLU A 141 8.38 -21.22 1.61
N ARG A 142 8.36 -20.76 0.36
CA ARG A 142 7.24 -19.98 -0.19
C ARG A 142 5.92 -20.77 -0.16
N ASP A 143 5.02 -20.39 0.75
CA ASP A 143 3.69 -20.99 0.88
C ASP A 143 2.62 -20.24 0.05
N VAL A 144 2.20 -20.85 -1.05
CA VAL A 144 1.18 -20.30 -1.95
C VAL A 144 -0.22 -20.27 -1.31
N ALA A 145 -0.53 -21.22 -0.43
CA ALA A 145 -1.82 -21.25 0.25
C ALA A 145 -1.93 -20.10 1.24
N LEU A 146 -0.87 -19.85 2.02
CA LEU A 146 -0.78 -18.70 2.93
C LEU A 146 -0.92 -17.37 2.17
N ILE A 147 -0.18 -17.19 1.07
CA ILE A 147 -0.24 -15.96 0.24
C ILE A 147 -1.68 -15.71 -0.26
N LYS A 148 -2.37 -16.75 -0.72
CA LYS A 148 -3.77 -16.64 -1.17
C LYS A 148 -4.73 -16.34 -0.03
N GLY A 149 -4.51 -16.94 1.15
CA GLY A 149 -5.26 -16.66 2.38
C GLY A 149 -5.16 -15.19 2.77
N LEU A 150 -3.93 -14.70 2.97
CA LEU A 150 -3.66 -13.29 3.30
C LEU A 150 -4.30 -12.34 2.28
N LYS A 151 -4.18 -12.63 0.97
CA LYS A 151 -4.84 -11.83 -0.08
C LYS A 151 -6.36 -11.81 0.08
N SER A 152 -6.97 -12.94 0.43
CA SER A 152 -8.42 -13.07 0.62
C SER A 152 -8.87 -12.28 1.83
N ASP A 153 -8.20 -12.46 2.97
CA ASP A 153 -8.56 -11.82 4.24
C ASP A 153 -8.49 -10.29 4.13
N LEU A 154 -7.41 -9.76 3.56
CA LEU A 154 -7.25 -8.33 3.29
C LEU A 154 -8.34 -7.78 2.34
N ARG A 155 -8.76 -8.57 1.36
CA ARG A 155 -9.82 -8.19 0.41
C ARG A 155 -11.20 -8.21 1.06
N GLU A 156 -11.48 -9.18 1.91
CA GLU A 156 -12.76 -9.31 2.61
C GLU A 156 -13.00 -8.15 3.57
N VAL A 157 -11.96 -7.77 4.33
CA VAL A 157 -11.99 -6.56 5.17
C VAL A 157 -12.27 -5.33 4.28
N GLY A 158 -11.44 -5.14 3.25
CA GLY A 158 -11.63 -4.10 2.24
C GLY A 158 -11.49 -2.68 2.79
N ILE A 159 -10.73 -2.50 3.87
CA ILE A 159 -10.49 -1.22 4.55
C ILE A 159 -9.00 -0.85 4.35
N SER A 160 -8.71 0.43 4.16
CA SER A 160 -7.31 0.90 4.12
C SER A 160 -6.73 1.09 5.52
N ASN A 161 -5.42 1.34 5.57
CA ASN A 161 -4.67 1.71 6.77
C ASN A 161 -5.21 2.98 7.47
N ILE A 162 -5.92 3.86 6.75
CA ILE A 162 -6.58 5.05 7.33
C ILE A 162 -8.11 4.90 7.38
N GLY A 163 -8.62 3.67 7.45
CA GLY A 163 -10.05 3.41 7.68
C GLY A 163 -10.96 3.59 6.46
N ILE A 164 -10.42 3.79 5.25
CA ILE A 164 -11.24 3.99 4.06
C ILE A 164 -11.80 2.66 3.54
N LYS A 165 -13.12 2.57 3.44
CA LYS A 165 -13.84 1.47 2.80
C LYS A 165 -14.58 1.98 1.57
N VAL A 166 -14.30 1.39 0.41
CA VAL A 166 -14.95 1.75 -0.85
C VAL A 166 -15.86 0.61 -1.27
N THR A 167 -17.18 0.85 -1.23
CA THR A 167 -18.21 -0.02 -1.81
C THR A 167 -18.26 0.10 -3.33
#